data_AF-A0A1Y1HMJ0-F1
#
_entry.id   AF-A0A1Y1HMJ0-F1
#
_cell.length_a   1.000
_cell.length_b   1.000
_cell.length_c   1.000
_cell.angle_alpha   90.00
_cell.angle_beta   90.00
_cell.angle_gamma   90.00
#
_symmetry.space_group_name_H-M   'P 1'
#
loop_
_entity.id
_entity.type
_entity.pdbx_description
1 polymer ?
#
loop_
_entity_poly.entity_id
_entity_poly.type
_entity_poly.pdbx_seq_one_letter_code
_entity_poly.pdbx_strand_id
1 'polypeptide(L)'
;MAPPKHVPAFVGPTSTVIPVVNHWSDTSMLTPHEPIRDDLARMERLLQAPFFDGTQPWKVAAFFKWYNRWFYPNVHHHHDVEETIFFPLIKARCDVIPERMSADHEGLIHMLDDIKGMELRFQPLTKGGSPPSMAERRNLAEELRQKVAHMAAELREHLEEEERFFTPVIREKFTKEEHQQIIDKIIKAGGLSGNAKMAPWIVHSMYKWAGKDYVEKEFRASMPAPIRFILDHFWYPKYLKKCVAGLDVLELVADPKTSAGKSMKRISSVEP
;
A
#
# COMPACT_ATOMS: atom_id res chain seq x y z
N MET A 1 -23.37 -14.34 4.46
CA MET A 1 -22.55 -14.52 3.24
C MET A 1 -21.20 -15.05 3.66
N ALA A 2 -20.63 -16.02 2.93
CA ALA A 2 -19.36 -16.63 3.33
C ALA A 2 -18.20 -15.65 3.11
N PRO A 3 -17.29 -15.48 4.08
CA PRO A 3 -16.11 -14.62 3.92
C PRO A 3 -15.22 -15.11 2.77
N PRO A 4 -14.30 -14.26 2.27
CA PRO A 4 -13.34 -14.68 1.25
C PRO A 4 -12.66 -15.98 1.69
N LYS A 5 -12.62 -16.99 0.81
CA LYS A 5 -12.15 -18.35 1.16
C LYS A 5 -10.68 -18.38 1.63
N HIS A 6 -9.89 -17.37 1.26
CA HIS A 6 -8.49 -17.21 1.65
C HIS A 6 -8.24 -15.75 2.04
N VAL A 7 -8.29 -15.47 3.34
CA VAL A 7 -7.87 -14.19 3.91
C VAL A 7 -6.48 -14.36 4.53
N PRO A 8 -5.63 -13.33 4.56
CA PRO A 8 -4.32 -13.38 5.23
C PRO A 8 -4.41 -13.81 6.69
N ALA A 9 -3.31 -14.36 7.21
CA ALA A 9 -3.17 -14.65 8.64
C ALA A 9 -3.06 -13.36 9.43
N PHE A 10 -3.63 -13.37 10.64
CA PHE A 10 -3.50 -12.28 11.61
C PHE A 10 -2.07 -12.27 12.19
N VAL A 11 -1.43 -11.09 12.16
CA VAL A 11 -0.09 -10.83 12.69
C VAL A 11 -0.05 -9.62 13.63
N GLY A 12 -1.17 -8.91 13.79
CA GLY A 12 -1.26 -7.68 14.58
C GLY A 12 -0.80 -6.43 13.82
N PRO A 13 -0.97 -5.23 14.41
CA PRO A 13 -0.47 -3.98 13.83
C PRO A 13 1.05 -3.99 13.68
N THR A 14 1.53 -3.37 12.60
CA THR A 14 2.96 -3.16 12.37
C THR A 14 3.45 -1.80 12.88
N SER A 15 2.54 -0.88 13.21
CA SER A 15 2.85 0.38 13.90
C SER A 15 3.61 0.15 15.22
N THR A 16 4.70 0.91 15.40
CA THR A 16 5.44 0.97 16.68
C THR A 16 4.77 1.90 17.70
N VAL A 17 3.90 2.80 17.23
CA VAL A 17 3.17 3.79 18.03
C VAL A 17 1.88 3.20 18.58
N ILE A 18 1.21 2.37 17.77
CA ILE A 18 -0.05 1.71 18.07
C ILE A 18 0.14 0.18 17.91
N PRO A 19 0.98 -0.46 18.75
CA PRO A 19 1.25 -1.89 18.64
C PRO A 19 0.05 -2.76 19.04
N VAL A 20 -0.92 -2.18 19.76
CA VAL A 20 -2.15 -2.83 20.20
C VAL A 20 -3.29 -1.83 20.07
N VAL A 21 -4.40 -2.27 19.45
CA VAL A 21 -5.63 -1.49 19.33
C VAL A 21 -6.38 -1.53 20.64
N ASN A 22 -6.50 -0.38 21.31
CA ASN A 22 -7.22 -0.26 22.59
C ASN A 22 -8.45 0.65 22.48
N HIS A 23 -8.51 1.49 21.44
CA HIS A 23 -9.59 2.45 21.25
C HIS A 23 -9.93 2.63 19.76
N TRP A 24 -11.14 3.08 19.43
CA TRP A 24 -11.54 3.28 18.03
C TRP A 24 -10.69 4.34 17.30
N SER A 25 -10.14 5.31 18.03
CA SER A 25 -9.20 6.31 17.48
C SER A 25 -7.95 5.65 16.91
N ASP A 26 -7.51 4.54 17.51
CA ASP A 26 -6.32 3.80 17.06
C ASP A 26 -6.57 3.21 15.67
N THR A 27 -7.78 2.67 15.47
CA THR A 27 -8.19 2.13 14.17
C THR A 27 -8.32 3.21 13.11
N SER A 28 -8.54 4.48 13.49
CA SER A 28 -8.62 5.59 12.54
C SER A 28 -7.32 5.77 11.76
N MET A 29 -6.18 5.75 12.46
CA MET A 29 -4.86 5.93 11.84
C MET A 29 -4.33 4.62 11.24
N LEU A 30 -4.56 3.49 11.90
CA LEU A 30 -4.09 2.20 11.38
C LEU A 30 -4.77 1.78 10.06
N THR A 31 -6.05 2.14 9.86
CA THR A 31 -6.81 1.74 8.66
C THR A 31 -6.17 2.20 7.35
N PRO A 32 -5.75 3.47 7.19
CA PRO A 32 -5.00 3.93 6.02
C PRO A 32 -3.49 3.60 6.07
N HIS A 33 -2.87 3.47 7.24
CA HIS A 33 -1.39 3.36 7.34
C HIS A 33 -0.86 1.93 7.22
N GLU A 34 -1.52 0.95 7.83
CA GLU A 34 -1.12 -0.45 7.75
C GLU A 34 -1.06 -1.00 6.31
N PRO A 35 -1.98 -0.68 5.38
CA PRO A 35 -1.84 -1.15 4.00
C PRO A 35 -0.61 -0.55 3.29
N ILE A 36 -0.14 0.64 3.67
CA ILE A 36 1.11 1.22 3.19
C ILE A 36 2.29 0.42 3.73
N ARG A 37 2.36 0.20 5.05
CA ARG A 37 3.43 -0.58 5.69
C ARG A 37 3.53 -2.00 5.13
N ASP A 38 2.39 -2.63 4.91
CA ASP A 38 2.27 -3.96 4.31
C ASP A 38 2.91 -4.03 2.92
N ASP A 39 2.56 -3.07 2.05
CA ASP A 39 3.08 -3.03 0.69
C ASP A 39 4.56 -2.61 0.67
N LEU A 40 5.01 -1.73 1.57
CA LEU A 40 6.43 -1.39 1.75
C LEU A 40 7.26 -2.61 2.11
N ALA A 41 6.88 -3.34 3.17
CA ALA A 41 7.61 -4.53 3.62
C ALA A 41 7.66 -5.61 2.53
N ARG A 42 6.57 -5.76 1.78
CA ARG A 42 6.49 -6.72 0.68
C ARG A 42 7.34 -6.29 -0.52
N MET A 43 7.33 -5.00 -0.86
CA MET A 43 8.13 -4.43 -1.93
C MET A 43 9.63 -4.55 -1.63
N GLU A 44 10.06 -4.14 -0.43
CA GLU A 44 11.47 -4.25 0.00
C GLU A 44 11.96 -5.69 -0.09
N ARG A 45 11.19 -6.66 0.45
CA ARG A 45 11.54 -8.09 0.39
C ARG A 45 11.70 -8.58 -1.05
N LEU A 46 10.72 -8.30 -1.91
CA LEU A 46 10.68 -8.85 -3.26
C LEU A 46 11.66 -8.19 -4.23
N LEU A 47 12.21 -7.02 -3.87
CA LEU A 47 13.28 -6.40 -4.62
C LEU A 47 14.68 -6.95 -4.26
N GLN A 48 14.81 -7.74 -3.19
CA GLN A 48 16.08 -8.38 -2.83
C GLN A 48 16.37 -9.64 -3.66
N ALA A 49 17.63 -10.08 -3.62
CA ALA A 49 18.00 -11.41 -4.05
C ALA A 49 17.32 -12.48 -3.17
N PRO A 50 16.99 -13.66 -3.72
CA PRO A 50 17.11 -14.09 -5.11
C PRO A 50 15.96 -13.64 -6.04
N PHE A 51 15.01 -12.83 -5.55
CA PHE A 51 13.77 -12.54 -6.27
C PHE A 51 13.96 -11.57 -7.43
N PHE A 52 14.76 -10.53 -7.26
CA PHE A 52 14.91 -9.46 -8.25
C PHE A 52 16.36 -9.01 -8.38
N ASP A 53 16.88 -9.04 -9.62
CA ASP A 53 18.21 -8.55 -9.98
C ASP A 53 18.18 -7.59 -11.18
N GLY A 54 16.98 -7.19 -11.62
CA GLY A 54 16.73 -6.33 -12.79
C GLY A 54 17.03 -6.97 -14.15
N THR A 55 17.56 -8.19 -14.20
CA THR A 55 18.00 -8.80 -15.45
C THR A 55 16.87 -9.48 -16.21
N GLN A 56 15.81 -9.87 -15.51
CA GLN A 56 14.62 -10.50 -16.07
C GLN A 56 13.59 -9.42 -16.48
N PRO A 57 13.40 -9.12 -17.77
CA PRO A 57 12.56 -7.99 -18.19
C PRO A 57 11.09 -8.13 -17.75
N TRP A 58 10.60 -9.37 -17.65
CA TRP A 58 9.24 -9.65 -17.20
C TRP A 58 9.03 -9.34 -15.70
N LYS A 59 10.07 -9.49 -14.86
CA LYS A 59 10.05 -9.10 -13.44
C LYS A 59 10.05 -7.59 -13.29
N VAL A 60 10.92 -6.90 -14.03
CA VAL A 60 10.95 -5.44 -14.10
C VAL A 60 9.57 -4.89 -14.49
N ALA A 61 8.99 -5.41 -15.57
CA ALA A 61 7.66 -5.01 -16.03
C ALA A 61 6.55 -5.31 -15.02
N ALA A 62 6.64 -6.44 -14.29
CA ALA A 62 5.68 -6.79 -13.25
C ALA A 62 5.74 -5.82 -12.06
N PHE A 63 6.96 -5.50 -11.59
CA PHE A 63 7.18 -4.55 -10.50
C PHE A 63 6.60 -3.18 -10.84
N PHE A 64 7.02 -2.55 -11.94
CA PHE A 64 6.56 -1.20 -12.30
C PHE A 64 5.06 -1.16 -12.62
N LYS A 65 4.52 -2.22 -13.24
CA LYS A 65 3.07 -2.33 -13.43
C LYS A 65 2.33 -2.37 -12.10
N TRP A 66 2.82 -3.10 -11.11
CA TRP A 66 2.21 -3.13 -9.79
C TRP A 66 2.33 -1.78 -9.09
N TYR A 67 3.55 -1.23 -9.04
CA TYR A 67 3.87 0.04 -8.40
C TYR A 67 3.00 1.18 -8.96
N ASN A 68 3.00 1.37 -10.27
CA ASN A 68 2.26 2.44 -10.94
C ASN A 68 0.74 2.28 -10.88
N ARG A 69 0.23 1.05 -10.75
CA ARG A 69 -1.21 0.78 -10.78
C ARG A 69 -1.86 0.79 -9.39
N TRP A 70 -1.10 0.40 -8.38
CA TRP A 70 -1.61 0.13 -7.03
C TRP A 70 -0.93 0.99 -5.98
N PHE A 71 0.36 0.79 -5.74
CA PHE A 71 1.07 1.45 -4.65
C PHE A 71 1.10 2.98 -4.82
N TYR A 72 1.69 3.46 -5.92
CA TYR A 72 1.82 4.88 -6.24
C TYR A 72 0.49 5.66 -6.11
N PRO A 73 -0.60 5.30 -6.82
CA PRO A 73 -1.83 6.08 -6.75
C PRO A 73 -2.55 5.98 -5.40
N ASN A 74 -2.34 4.91 -4.63
CA ASN A 74 -2.98 4.76 -3.32
C ASN A 74 -2.27 5.64 -2.28
N VAL A 75 -0.94 5.67 -2.25
CA VAL A 75 -0.17 6.54 -1.34
C VAL A 75 -0.39 8.02 -1.68
N HIS A 76 -0.38 8.37 -2.98
CA HIS A 76 -0.75 9.73 -3.41
C HIS A 76 -2.14 10.13 -2.95
N HIS A 77 -3.13 9.25 -3.10
CA HIS A 77 -4.50 9.56 -2.72
C HIS A 77 -4.67 9.69 -1.20
N HIS A 78 -3.91 8.92 -0.42
CA HIS A 78 -3.89 9.03 1.03
C HIS A 78 -3.43 10.43 1.49
N HIS A 79 -2.26 10.89 1.03
CA HIS A 79 -1.76 12.22 1.38
C HIS A 79 -2.63 13.35 0.80
N ASP A 80 -3.16 13.19 -0.43
CA ASP A 80 -4.10 14.18 -1.02
C ASP A 80 -5.37 14.34 -0.18
N VAL A 81 -5.93 13.23 0.32
CA VAL A 81 -7.07 13.26 1.24
C VAL A 81 -6.71 13.90 2.57
N GLU A 82 -5.49 13.70 3.06
CA GLU A 82 -5.03 14.32 4.29
C GLU A 82 -5.01 15.83 4.18
N GLU A 83 -4.37 16.34 3.15
CA GLU A 83 -4.25 17.77 2.88
C GLU A 83 -5.60 18.43 2.59
N THR A 84 -6.45 17.78 1.80
CA THR A 84 -7.67 18.41 1.30
C THR A 84 -8.89 18.22 2.22
N ILE A 85 -8.90 17.19 3.07
CA ILE A 85 -10.06 16.84 3.88
C ILE A 85 -9.68 16.63 5.36
N PHE A 86 -8.76 15.73 5.66
CA PHE A 86 -8.52 15.28 7.03
C PHE A 86 -7.89 16.38 7.89
N PHE A 87 -6.72 16.91 7.51
CA PHE A 87 -6.02 17.95 8.27
C PHE A 87 -6.86 19.22 8.45
N PRO A 88 -7.55 19.76 7.44
CA PRO A 88 -8.44 20.92 7.65
C PRO A 88 -9.55 20.66 8.68
N LEU A 89 -10.13 19.46 8.69
CA LEU A 89 -11.22 19.12 9.61
C LEU A 89 -10.71 18.84 11.03
N ILE A 90 -9.52 18.26 11.18
CA ILE A 90 -8.87 18.11 12.48
C ILE A 90 -8.41 19.47 13.03
N LYS A 91 -7.80 20.33 12.20
CA LYS A 91 -7.36 21.69 12.56
C LYS A 91 -8.49 22.57 13.07
N ALA A 92 -9.72 22.34 12.61
CA ALA A 92 -10.89 23.04 13.15
C ALA A 92 -11.17 22.74 14.64
N ARG A 93 -10.53 21.71 15.22
CA ARG A 93 -10.68 21.29 16.62
C ARG A 93 -9.37 21.16 17.40
N CYS A 94 -8.23 21.50 16.80
CA CYS A 94 -6.94 21.59 17.49
C CYS A 94 -6.18 22.85 17.05
N ASP A 95 -5.57 23.56 18.01
CA ASP A 95 -5.03 24.90 17.77
C ASP A 95 -3.84 24.91 16.79
N VAL A 96 -3.03 23.85 16.76
CA VAL A 96 -1.85 23.74 15.90
C VAL A 96 -1.67 22.30 15.43
N ILE A 97 -1.58 22.11 14.11
CA ILE A 97 -0.99 20.90 13.50
C ILE A 97 0.46 21.24 13.16
N PRO A 98 1.45 20.40 13.51
CA PRO A 98 2.85 20.64 13.15
C PRO A 98 3.01 20.83 11.64
N GLU A 99 3.63 21.93 11.22
CA GLU A 99 3.83 22.25 9.79
C GLU A 99 4.61 21.16 9.05
N ARG A 100 5.49 20.44 9.76
CA ARG A 100 6.27 19.32 9.21
C ARG A 100 5.38 18.22 8.61
N MET A 101 4.18 17.96 9.16
CA MET A 101 3.29 16.90 8.67
C MET A 101 2.96 17.11 7.18
N SER A 102 2.53 18.32 6.82
CA SER A 102 2.27 18.68 5.43
C SER A 102 3.56 18.88 4.61
N ALA A 103 4.62 19.41 5.22
CA ALA A 103 5.89 19.65 4.52
C ALA A 103 6.55 18.35 4.04
N ASP A 104 6.46 17.27 4.82
CA ASP A 104 7.04 15.98 4.49
C ASP A 104 6.36 15.33 3.27
N HIS A 105 5.06 15.62 3.04
CA HIS A 105 4.32 15.08 1.90
C HIS A 105 4.97 15.41 0.56
N GLU A 106 5.48 16.63 0.34
CA GLU A 106 6.15 17.02 -0.91
C GLU A 106 7.37 16.12 -1.19
N GLY A 107 8.21 15.92 -0.18
CA GLY A 107 9.39 15.04 -0.28
C GLY A 107 9.01 13.59 -0.57
N LEU A 108 7.99 13.07 0.12
CA LEU A 108 7.50 11.70 -0.07
C LEU A 108 6.91 11.50 -1.48
N ILE A 109 6.17 12.48 -1.99
CA ILE A 109 5.66 12.46 -3.36
C ILE A 109 6.80 12.48 -4.38
N HIS A 110 7.83 13.30 -4.17
CA HIS A 110 9.01 13.31 -5.04
C HIS A 110 9.72 11.95 -5.06
N MET A 111 9.85 11.27 -3.92
CA MET A 111 10.42 9.91 -3.86
C MET A 111 9.57 8.90 -4.65
N LEU A 112 8.24 9.00 -4.56
CA LEU A 112 7.31 8.16 -5.31
C LEU A 112 7.48 8.33 -6.83
N ASP A 113 7.62 9.59 -7.27
CA ASP A 113 7.83 9.98 -8.67
C ASP A 113 9.21 9.53 -9.19
N ASP A 114 10.24 9.66 -8.38
CA ASP A 114 11.61 9.21 -8.68
C ASP A 114 11.63 7.71 -9.00
N ILE A 115 11.04 6.90 -8.13
CA ILE A 115 10.95 5.44 -8.33
C ILE A 115 10.13 5.14 -9.59
N LYS A 116 8.98 5.80 -9.78
CA LYS A 116 8.17 5.64 -11.00
C LYS A 116 8.96 5.95 -12.27
N GLY A 117 9.76 7.01 -12.26
CA GLY A 117 10.60 7.43 -13.38
C GLY A 117 11.69 6.42 -13.75
N MET A 118 12.11 5.57 -12.80
CA MET A 118 13.12 4.53 -13.07
C MET A 118 12.67 3.51 -14.12
N GLU A 119 11.36 3.31 -14.34
CA GLU A 119 10.84 2.35 -15.32
C GLU A 119 11.47 2.54 -16.71
N LEU A 120 11.61 3.81 -17.12
CA LEU A 120 12.15 4.17 -18.44
C LEU A 120 13.61 3.78 -18.60
N ARG A 121 14.38 3.73 -17.50
CA ARG A 121 15.82 3.44 -17.52
C ARG A 121 16.11 1.95 -17.77
N PHE A 122 15.12 1.08 -17.58
CA PHE A 122 15.23 -0.34 -17.92
C PHE A 122 14.92 -0.64 -19.40
N GLN A 123 14.55 0.38 -20.17
CA GLN A 123 14.21 0.30 -21.59
C GLN A 123 15.32 0.92 -22.46
N PRO A 124 15.36 0.63 -23.78
CA PRO A 124 16.22 1.37 -24.70
C PRO A 124 15.89 2.88 -24.70
N LEU A 125 16.93 3.73 -24.76
CA LEU A 125 16.78 5.19 -24.76
C LEU A 125 16.11 5.75 -26.02
N THR A 126 16.24 5.03 -27.14
CA THR A 126 15.65 5.40 -28.44
C THR A 126 14.89 4.23 -29.03
N LYS A 127 13.90 4.52 -29.87
CA LYS A 127 13.16 3.49 -30.61
C LYS A 127 14.13 2.74 -31.53
N GLY A 128 14.34 1.45 -31.26
CA GLY A 128 15.30 0.61 -31.99
C GLY A 128 16.73 0.63 -31.43
N GLY A 129 16.98 1.35 -30.33
CA GLY A 129 18.26 1.31 -29.62
C GLY A 129 18.49 -0.02 -28.89
N SER A 130 19.73 -0.27 -28.51
CA SER A 130 20.09 -1.44 -27.70
C SER A 130 19.48 -1.32 -26.29
N PRO A 131 18.95 -2.42 -25.73
CA PRO A 131 18.55 -2.42 -24.32
C PRO A 131 19.78 -2.26 -23.42
N PRO A 132 19.60 -1.77 -22.17
CA PRO A 132 20.67 -1.77 -21.18
C PRO A 132 21.29 -3.17 -21.03
N SER A 133 22.61 -3.21 -20.94
CA SER A 133 23.40 -4.41 -20.71
C SER A 133 23.02 -5.07 -19.38
N MET A 134 23.41 -6.33 -19.21
CA MET A 134 23.15 -7.07 -17.97
C MET A 134 23.82 -6.43 -16.75
N ALA A 135 24.98 -5.80 -16.91
CA ALA A 135 25.65 -5.07 -15.84
C ALA A 135 24.88 -3.80 -15.47
N GLU A 136 24.47 -3.00 -16.45
CA GLU A 136 23.65 -1.80 -16.24
C GLU A 136 22.31 -2.13 -15.57
N ARG A 137 21.64 -3.21 -15.99
CA ARG A 137 20.40 -3.68 -15.36
C ARG A 137 20.56 -4.01 -13.88
N ARG A 138 21.68 -4.63 -13.49
CA ARG A 138 21.98 -4.94 -12.09
C ARG A 138 22.25 -3.67 -11.29
N ASN A 139 22.98 -2.71 -11.86
CA ASN A 139 23.21 -1.41 -11.22
C ASN A 139 21.88 -0.65 -11.02
N LEU A 140 21.00 -0.64 -12.02
CA LEU A 140 19.66 -0.04 -11.89
C LEU A 140 18.81 -0.75 -10.83
N ALA A 141 18.92 -2.07 -10.69
CA ALA A 141 18.22 -2.82 -9.66
C ALA A 141 18.73 -2.51 -8.24
N GLU A 142 20.04 -2.31 -8.08
CA GLU A 142 20.63 -1.83 -6.83
C GLU A 142 20.15 -0.42 -6.48
N GLU A 143 20.18 0.51 -7.44
CA GLU A 143 19.66 1.87 -7.23
C GLU A 143 18.17 1.87 -6.88
N LEU A 144 17.37 1.02 -7.54
CA LEU A 144 15.94 0.88 -7.25
C LEU A 144 15.73 0.40 -5.81
N ARG A 145 16.51 -0.59 -5.35
CA ARG A 145 16.48 -1.07 -3.97
C ARG A 145 16.82 0.03 -2.98
N GLN A 146 17.84 0.83 -3.25
CA GLN A 146 18.26 1.94 -2.39
C GLN A 146 17.18 3.03 -2.30
N LYS A 147 16.61 3.43 -3.43
CA LYS A 147 15.52 4.43 -3.47
C LYS A 147 14.27 3.93 -2.75
N VAL A 148 13.88 2.67 -2.95
CA VAL A 148 12.76 2.04 -2.24
C VAL A 148 13.03 1.97 -0.74
N ALA A 149 14.22 1.54 -0.31
CA ALA A 149 14.56 1.47 1.10
C ALA A 149 14.52 2.84 1.78
N HIS A 150 15.04 3.87 1.10
CA HIS A 150 14.98 5.24 1.60
C HIS A 150 13.52 5.72 1.72
N MET A 151 12.72 5.63 0.65
CA MET A 151 11.30 6.00 0.68
C MET A 151 10.52 5.22 1.76
N ALA A 152 10.82 3.94 1.94
CA ALA A 152 10.15 3.12 2.94
C ALA A 152 10.52 3.52 4.38
N ALA A 153 11.74 4.00 4.63
CA ALA A 153 12.12 4.56 5.92
C ALA A 153 11.39 5.88 6.20
N GLU A 154 11.39 6.79 5.23
CA GLU A 154 10.75 8.11 5.34
C GLU A 154 9.22 7.99 5.52
N LEU A 155 8.56 7.12 4.73
CA LEU A 155 7.13 6.84 4.91
C LEU A 155 6.85 6.26 6.30
N ARG A 156 7.69 5.36 6.83
CA ARG A 156 7.44 4.80 8.17
C ARG A 156 7.56 5.87 9.25
N GLU A 157 8.61 6.68 9.22
CA GLU A 157 8.81 7.78 10.17
C GLU A 157 7.61 8.73 10.11
N HIS A 158 7.22 9.16 8.91
CA HIS A 158 6.10 10.05 8.69
C HIS A 158 4.77 9.49 9.24
N LEU A 159 4.40 8.26 8.88
CA LEU A 159 3.16 7.62 9.36
C LEU A 159 3.16 7.45 10.89
N GLU A 160 4.33 7.22 11.51
CA GLU A 160 4.43 7.15 12.96
C GLU A 160 4.31 8.54 13.63
N GLU A 161 4.85 9.59 13.04
CA GLU A 161 4.68 10.96 13.52
C GLU A 161 3.20 11.37 13.50
N GLU A 162 2.51 11.07 12.40
CA GLU A 162 1.07 11.28 12.28
C GLU A 162 0.28 10.47 13.31
N GLU A 163 0.61 9.19 13.51
CA GLU A 163 -0.03 8.36 14.53
C GLU A 163 0.18 8.90 15.94
N ARG A 164 1.41 9.37 16.26
CA ARG A 164 1.73 9.97 17.56
C ARG A 164 0.93 11.24 17.81
N PHE A 165 0.69 12.03 16.77
CA PHE A 165 0.00 13.31 16.89
C PHE A 165 -1.53 13.19 16.77
N PHE A 166 -2.05 12.59 15.70
CA PHE A 166 -3.47 12.59 15.40
C PHE A 166 -4.27 11.64 16.27
N THR A 167 -3.73 10.48 16.65
CA THR A 167 -4.46 9.52 17.50
C THR A 167 -4.96 10.13 18.81
N PRO A 168 -4.12 10.82 19.62
CA PRO A 168 -4.60 11.47 20.85
C PRO A 168 -5.56 12.63 20.55
N VAL A 169 -5.33 13.43 19.50
CA VAL A 169 -6.23 14.53 19.11
C VAL A 169 -7.62 14.00 18.76
N ILE A 170 -7.71 12.96 17.93
CA ILE A 170 -8.97 12.31 17.57
C ILE A 170 -9.68 11.80 18.82
N ARG A 171 -8.94 11.12 19.70
CA ARG A 171 -9.47 10.56 20.94
C ARG A 171 -10.05 11.62 21.88
N GLU A 172 -9.41 12.78 21.99
CA GLU A 172 -9.81 13.83 22.92
C GLU A 172 -10.90 14.75 22.35
N LYS A 173 -10.86 15.05 21.05
CA LYS A 173 -11.64 16.14 20.44
C LYS A 173 -12.85 15.69 19.61
N PHE A 174 -13.01 14.39 19.39
CA PHE A 174 -14.08 13.84 18.55
C PHE A 174 -14.78 12.68 19.23
N THR A 175 -16.11 12.59 19.06
CA THR A 175 -16.80 11.32 19.25
C THR A 175 -16.57 10.41 18.03
N LYS A 176 -16.88 9.13 18.19
CA LYS A 176 -16.79 8.16 17.09
C LYS A 176 -17.69 8.57 15.91
N GLU A 177 -18.87 9.10 16.19
CA GLU A 177 -19.86 9.52 15.20
C GLU A 177 -19.39 10.75 14.42
N GLU A 178 -18.81 11.74 15.12
CA GLU A 178 -18.25 12.93 14.47
C GLU A 178 -17.07 12.57 13.58
N HIS A 179 -16.18 11.70 14.06
CA HIS A 179 -15.07 11.20 13.27
C HIS A 179 -15.56 10.38 12.06
N GLN A 180 -16.59 9.57 12.22
CA GLN A 180 -17.19 8.82 11.11
C GLN A 180 -17.72 9.75 10.00
N GLN A 181 -18.23 10.94 10.32
CA GLN A 181 -18.65 11.91 9.32
C GLN A 181 -17.47 12.42 8.47
N ILE A 182 -16.26 12.50 9.04
CA ILE A 182 -15.03 12.81 8.30
C ILE A 182 -14.71 11.66 7.35
N ILE A 183 -14.71 10.43 7.85
CA ILE A 183 -14.48 9.23 7.04
C ILE A 183 -15.50 9.11 5.89
N ASP A 184 -16.76 9.43 6.13
CA ASP A 184 -17.78 9.42 5.08
C ASP A 184 -17.51 10.45 3.99
N LYS A 185 -16.96 11.63 4.33
CA LYS A 185 -16.52 12.63 3.34
C LYS A 185 -15.35 12.11 2.52
N ILE A 186 -14.38 11.46 3.15
CA ILE A 186 -13.23 10.82 2.48
C ILE A 186 -13.71 9.77 1.47
N ILE A 187 -14.58 8.85 1.93
CA ILE A 187 -15.16 7.80 1.07
C ILE A 187 -15.92 8.43 -0.12
N LYS A 188 -16.70 9.49 0.11
CA LYS A 188 -17.43 10.19 -0.95
C LYS A 188 -16.48 10.86 -1.95
N ALA A 189 -15.42 11.52 -1.48
CA ALA A 189 -14.44 12.19 -2.32
C ALA A 189 -13.69 11.21 -3.24
N GLY A 190 -13.36 10.01 -2.75
CA GLY A 190 -12.72 8.97 -3.57
C GLY A 190 -13.59 8.44 -4.72
N GLY A 191 -14.92 8.61 -4.65
CA GLY A 191 -15.86 8.14 -5.66
C GLY A 191 -15.79 6.62 -5.91
N LEU A 192 -16.50 6.11 -6.92
CA LEU A 192 -16.54 4.66 -7.17
C LEU A 192 -15.18 4.11 -7.65
N SER A 193 -14.44 4.89 -8.45
CA SER A 193 -13.17 4.48 -9.03
C SER A 193 -12.02 4.44 -8.03
N GLY A 194 -11.93 5.41 -7.11
CA GLY A 194 -10.96 5.42 -6.02
C GLY A 194 -11.24 4.33 -5.00
N ASN A 195 -12.49 4.20 -4.56
CA ASN A 195 -12.90 3.15 -3.62
C ASN A 195 -12.69 1.73 -4.19
N ALA A 196 -12.82 1.54 -5.51
CA ALA A 196 -12.51 0.26 -6.16
C ALA A 196 -11.04 -0.17 -6.04
N LYS A 197 -10.12 0.74 -5.69
CA LYS A 197 -8.72 0.45 -5.39
C LYS A 197 -8.44 0.43 -3.89
N MET A 198 -8.91 1.44 -3.16
CA MET A 198 -8.60 1.63 -1.73
C MET A 198 -9.32 0.62 -0.84
N ALA A 199 -10.62 0.40 -1.04
CA ALA A 199 -11.39 -0.49 -0.17
C ALA A 199 -10.83 -1.93 -0.11
N PRO A 200 -10.53 -2.62 -1.24
CA PRO A 200 -9.96 -3.96 -1.15
C PRO A 200 -8.52 -3.97 -0.60
N TRP A 201 -7.75 -2.89 -0.78
CA TRP A 201 -6.40 -2.74 -0.24
C TRP A 201 -6.42 -2.63 1.30
N ILE A 202 -7.28 -1.74 1.82
CA ILE A 202 -7.56 -1.59 3.25
C ILE A 202 -8.05 -2.92 3.82
N VAL A 203 -9.11 -3.51 3.26
CA VAL A 203 -9.70 -4.77 3.77
C VAL A 203 -8.67 -5.89 3.79
N HIS A 204 -7.82 -5.99 2.76
CA HIS A 204 -6.77 -7.01 2.72
C HIS A 204 -5.75 -6.84 3.86
N SER A 205 -5.31 -5.60 4.12
CA SER A 205 -4.41 -5.30 5.22
C SER A 205 -5.07 -5.51 6.59
N MET A 206 -6.34 -5.10 6.75
CA MET A 206 -7.07 -5.27 8.00
C MET A 206 -7.19 -6.73 8.44
N TYR A 207 -7.26 -7.69 7.52
CA TYR A 207 -7.21 -9.10 7.92
C TYR A 207 -5.91 -9.47 8.64
N LYS A 208 -4.79 -8.83 8.28
CA LYS A 208 -3.48 -9.04 8.92
C LYS A 208 -3.39 -8.34 10.26
N TRP A 209 -3.79 -7.08 10.35
CA TRP A 209 -3.55 -6.28 11.57
C TRP A 209 -4.72 -6.25 12.56
N ALA A 210 -5.97 -6.39 12.11
CA ALA A 210 -7.17 -6.36 12.96
C ALA A 210 -7.79 -7.75 13.15
N GLY A 211 -7.50 -8.68 12.24
CA GLY A 211 -7.97 -10.05 12.29
C GLY A 211 -9.35 -10.24 11.66
N LYS A 212 -9.62 -11.48 11.25
CA LYS A 212 -10.83 -11.87 10.50
C LYS A 212 -12.12 -11.50 11.21
N ASP A 213 -12.19 -11.73 12.52
CA ASP A 213 -13.41 -11.49 13.28
C ASP A 213 -13.80 -10.02 13.30
N TYR A 214 -12.84 -9.12 13.55
CA TYR A 214 -13.07 -7.67 13.48
C TYR A 214 -13.50 -7.24 12.07
N VAL A 215 -12.78 -7.70 11.05
CA VAL A 215 -13.07 -7.32 9.66
C VAL A 215 -14.48 -7.74 9.24
N GLU A 216 -14.91 -8.96 9.56
CA GLU A 216 -16.24 -9.44 9.15
C GLU A 216 -17.39 -8.89 10.00
N LYS A 217 -17.20 -8.80 11.32
CA LYS A 217 -18.28 -8.47 12.27
C LYS A 217 -18.44 -6.97 12.49
N GLU A 218 -17.36 -6.20 12.35
CA GLU A 218 -17.36 -4.75 12.61
C GLU A 218 -17.22 -3.99 11.29
N PHE A 219 -16.06 -4.11 10.62
CA PHE A 219 -15.74 -3.25 9.47
C PHE A 219 -16.62 -3.51 8.25
N ARG A 220 -16.79 -4.77 7.85
CA ARG A 220 -17.63 -5.13 6.69
C ARG A 220 -19.12 -5.07 7.05
N ALA A 221 -19.48 -5.17 8.32
CA ALA A 221 -20.86 -5.04 8.76
C ALA A 221 -21.37 -3.60 8.68
N SER A 222 -20.49 -2.61 8.86
CA SER A 222 -20.84 -1.18 8.73
C SER A 222 -21.01 -0.71 7.29
N MET A 223 -20.51 -1.46 6.30
CA MET A 223 -20.63 -1.10 4.89
C MET A 223 -22.08 -1.24 4.37
N PRO A 224 -22.57 -0.30 3.54
CA PRO A 224 -23.85 -0.46 2.84
C PRO A 224 -23.87 -1.75 2.00
N ALA A 225 -24.99 -2.47 2.03
CA ALA A 225 -25.10 -3.79 1.40
C ALA A 225 -24.70 -3.82 -0.09
N PRO A 226 -25.05 -2.83 -0.94
CA PRO A 226 -24.60 -2.80 -2.34
C PRO A 226 -23.07 -2.66 -2.48
N ILE A 227 -22.44 -1.84 -1.63
CA ILE A 227 -20.98 -1.64 -1.64
C ILE A 227 -20.28 -2.92 -1.18
N ARG A 228 -20.77 -3.56 -0.11
CA ARG A 228 -20.25 -4.85 0.34
C ARG A 228 -20.36 -5.92 -0.73
N PHE A 229 -21.50 -5.99 -1.43
CA PHE A 229 -21.67 -6.92 -2.56
C PHE A 229 -20.63 -6.68 -3.66
N ILE A 230 -20.41 -5.41 -4.05
CA ILE A 230 -19.43 -5.05 -5.07
C ILE A 230 -18.00 -5.40 -4.61
N LEU A 231 -17.66 -5.08 -3.36
CA LEU A 231 -16.38 -5.41 -2.75
C LEU A 231 -16.11 -6.91 -2.85
N ASP A 232 -17.08 -7.74 -2.46
CA ASP A 232 -16.91 -9.19 -2.34
C ASP A 232 -16.78 -9.91 -3.67
N HIS A 233 -17.58 -9.50 -4.66
CA HIS A 233 -17.69 -10.24 -5.91
C HIS A 233 -16.81 -9.68 -7.01
N PHE A 234 -16.39 -8.41 -6.91
CA PHE A 234 -15.65 -7.74 -7.99
C PHE A 234 -14.34 -7.12 -7.53
N TRP A 235 -14.36 -6.24 -6.52
CA TRP A 235 -13.16 -5.47 -6.18
C TRP A 235 -12.11 -6.31 -5.47
N TYR A 236 -12.48 -7.05 -4.42
CA TYR A 236 -11.55 -7.87 -3.65
C TYR A 236 -10.96 -9.02 -4.48
N PRO A 237 -11.73 -9.81 -5.25
CA PRO A 237 -11.15 -10.84 -6.13
C PRO A 237 -10.21 -10.26 -7.20
N LYS A 238 -10.56 -9.09 -7.77
CA LYS A 238 -9.69 -8.40 -8.73
C LYS A 238 -8.41 -7.92 -8.06
N TYR A 239 -8.50 -7.36 -6.86
CA TYR A 239 -7.35 -6.92 -6.08
C TYR A 239 -6.41 -8.09 -5.75
N LEU A 240 -6.93 -9.22 -5.25
CA LEU A 240 -6.11 -10.41 -5.02
C LEU A 240 -5.41 -10.89 -6.29
N LYS A 241 -6.11 -10.91 -7.43
CA LYS A 241 -5.56 -11.39 -8.71
C LYS A 241 -4.58 -10.41 -9.37
N LYS A 242 -4.76 -9.11 -9.20
CA LYS A 242 -4.05 -8.08 -9.98
C LYS A 242 -3.08 -7.24 -9.16
N CYS A 243 -3.31 -7.09 -7.87
CA CYS A 243 -2.42 -6.41 -6.94
C CYS A 243 -1.53 -7.44 -6.21
N VAL A 244 -2.13 -8.29 -5.37
CA VAL A 244 -1.39 -9.29 -4.57
C VAL A 244 -0.65 -10.25 -5.49
N ALA A 245 -1.35 -11.08 -6.27
CA ALA A 245 -0.68 -11.98 -7.20
C ALA A 245 0.16 -11.24 -8.27
N GLY A 246 -0.12 -9.95 -8.51
CA GLY A 246 0.60 -9.13 -9.49
C GLY A 246 2.05 -8.84 -9.12
N LEU A 247 2.33 -8.66 -7.83
CA LEU A 247 3.71 -8.48 -7.33
C LEU A 247 4.34 -9.82 -6.88
N ASP A 248 3.54 -10.82 -6.43
CA ASP A 248 4.06 -12.14 -6.03
C ASP A 248 4.69 -12.91 -7.21
N VAL A 249 4.43 -12.50 -8.46
CA VAL A 249 5.12 -13.08 -9.62
C VAL A 249 6.64 -12.92 -9.55
N LEU A 250 7.16 -11.95 -8.77
CA LEU A 250 8.60 -11.80 -8.56
C LEU A 250 9.22 -13.01 -7.85
N GLU A 251 8.42 -13.77 -7.10
CA GLU A 251 8.85 -15.02 -6.47
C GLU A 251 8.94 -16.18 -7.47
N LEU A 252 8.46 -16.04 -8.71
CA LEU A 252 8.51 -17.13 -9.68
C LEU A 252 9.90 -17.26 -10.32
N VAL A 253 10.28 -18.50 -10.62
CA VAL A 253 11.54 -18.85 -11.28
C VAL A 253 11.50 -18.51 -12.79
N ALA A 254 10.32 -18.49 -13.41
CA ALA A 254 10.14 -18.26 -14.83
C ALA A 254 8.89 -17.41 -15.12
N ASP A 255 8.88 -16.73 -16.26
CA ASP A 255 7.75 -15.88 -16.69
C ASP A 255 6.47 -16.72 -16.78
N PRO A 256 5.40 -16.38 -16.03
CA PRO A 256 4.14 -17.12 -16.00
C PRO A 256 3.43 -17.21 -17.37
N LYS A 257 3.82 -16.39 -18.35
CA LYS A 257 3.30 -16.45 -19.73
C LYS A 257 3.99 -17.52 -20.59
N THR A 258 5.11 -18.08 -20.14
CA THR A 258 5.88 -19.10 -20.86
C THR A 258 5.47 -20.51 -20.46
N SER A 259 5.79 -21.51 -21.29
CA SER A 259 5.55 -22.92 -20.97
C SER A 259 6.23 -23.35 -19.67
N ALA A 260 7.44 -22.85 -19.38
CA ALA A 260 8.14 -23.11 -18.13
C ALA A 260 7.43 -22.51 -16.91
N GLY A 261 6.87 -21.29 -17.05
CA GLY A 261 6.16 -20.59 -15.97
C GLY A 261 4.80 -21.18 -15.60
N LYS A 262 4.20 -22.03 -16.45
CA LYS A 262 2.94 -22.73 -16.13
C LYS A 262 3.07 -23.70 -14.94
N SER A 263 4.30 -24.14 -14.63
CA SER A 263 4.58 -24.94 -13.44
C SER A 263 4.50 -24.14 -12.13
N MET A 264 4.45 -22.80 -12.21
CA MET A 264 4.36 -21.86 -11.09
C MET A 264 5.37 -22.13 -9.97
N LYS A 265 6.56 -22.65 -10.31
CA LYS A 265 7.64 -22.87 -9.35
C LYS A 265 8.08 -21.54 -8.75
N ARG A 266 8.01 -21.46 -7.41
CA ARG A 266 8.51 -20.33 -6.63
C ARG A 266 9.97 -20.55 -6.27
N ILE A 267 10.71 -19.47 -6.19
CA ILE A 267 12.05 -19.42 -5.63
C ILE A 267 11.89 -19.69 -4.14
N SER A 268 12.45 -20.79 -3.65
CA SER A 268 12.55 -21.03 -2.21
C SER A 268 13.37 -19.91 -1.59
N SER A 269 12.87 -19.25 -0.55
CA SER A 269 13.72 -18.47 0.33
C SER A 269 14.87 -19.37 0.76
N VAL A 270 16.11 -18.92 0.58
CA VAL A 270 17.23 -19.53 1.28
C VAL A 270 16.91 -19.31 2.76
N GLU A 271 16.63 -20.39 3.50
CA GLU A 271 16.60 -20.29 4.97
C GLU A 271 17.94 -19.69 5.42
N PRO A 272 17.93 -18.74 6.37
CA PRO A 272 19.17 -18.17 6.89
C PRO A 272 20.10 -19.24 7.46
#